data_AF-W6RJ74-F1
#
_entry.id   AF-W6RJ74-F1
#
_cell.length_a   1.000
_cell.length_b   1.000
_cell.length_c   1.000
_cell.angle_alpha   90.00
_cell.angle_beta   90.00
_cell.angle_gamma   90.00
#
_symmetry.space_group_name_H-M   'P 1'
#
loop_
_entity.id
_entity.type
_entity.pdbx_description
1 polymer ?
#
loop_
_entity_poly.entity_id
_entity_poly.type
_entity_poly.pdbx_seq_one_letter_code
_entity_poly.pdbx_strand_id
1 'polypeptide(L)' 'MFVHISALQASGIQAIRDGQKVSFDMEPDRTGKGPKAINIELV' A
#
# COMPACT_ATOMS: atom_id res chain seq x y z
N MET A 1 -10.59 1.04 2.02
CA MET A 1 -9.32 1.12 1.27
C MET A 1 -8.56 -0.16 1.55
N PHE A 2 -8.06 -0.84 0.52
CA PHE A 2 -7.31 -2.08 0.67
C PHE A 2 -5.92 -1.91 0.10
N VAL A 3 -4.93 -2.42 0.82
CA VAL A 3 -3.54 -2.44 0.38
C VAL A 3 -3.21 -3.88 0.00
N HIS A 4 -2.73 -4.08 -1.23
CA HIS A 4 -2.30 -5.39 -1.68
C HIS A 4 -0.92 -5.72 -1.11
N ILE A 5 -0.67 -6.97 -0.70
CA ILE A 5 0.64 -7.39 -0.15
C ILE A 5 1.80 -7.08 -1.10
N SER A 6 1.56 -7.12 -2.42
CA SER A 6 2.56 -6.76 -3.42
C SER A 6 3.05 -5.32 -3.30
N ALA A 7 2.23 -4.38 -2.81
CA ALA A 7 2.65 -3.00 -2.59
C ALA A 7 3.61 -2.90 -1.40
N LEU A 8 3.39 -3.68 -0.33
CA LEU A 8 4.31 -3.75 0.81
C LEU A 8 5.65 -4.35 0.38
N GLN A 9 5.60 -5.46 -0.37
CA GLN A 9 6.80 -6.12 -0.87
C GLN A 9 7.61 -5.25 -1.82
N ALA A 10 6.94 -4.47 -2.70
CA ALA A 10 7.60 -3.51 -3.58
C ALA A 10 8.31 -2.39 -2.79
N SER A 11 7.75 -2.01 -1.64
CA SER A 11 8.37 -1.08 -0.67
C SER A 11 9.44 -1.72 0.23
N GLY A 12 9.71 -3.03 0.09
CA GLY A 12 10.64 -3.74 0.98
C GLY A 12 10.10 -3.98 2.40
N ILE A 13 8.81 -3.78 2.62
CA ILE A 13 8.14 -3.97 3.91
C ILE A 13 7.59 -5.40 3.97
N GLN A 14 8.04 -6.19 4.94
CA GLN A 14 7.58 -7.58 5.09
C GLN A 14 6.18 -7.68 5.71
N ALA A 15 5.88 -6.83 6.70
CA ALA A 15 4.60 -6.82 7.39
C ALA A 15 4.39 -5.46 8.07
N ILE A 16 3.12 -5.10 8.26
CA ILE A 16 2.68 -3.95 9.06
C ILE A 16 1.95 -4.53 10.27
N ARG A 17 2.21 -3.97 11.45
CA ARG A 17 1.53 -4.37 12.69
C ARG A 17 0.23 -3.61 12.86
N ASP A 18 -0.70 -4.17 13.61
CA ASP A 18 -1.94 -3.49 13.95
C ASP A 18 -1.65 -2.15 14.66
N GLY A 19 -2.35 -1.09 14.25
CA GLY A 19 -2.16 0.27 14.76
C GLY A 19 -0.91 0.99 14.26
N GLN A 20 -0.08 0.36 13.43
CA GLN A 20 1.09 1.01 12.84
C GLN A 20 0.67 2.02 11.76
N LYS A 21 1.23 3.23 11.85
CA LYS A 21 0.99 4.29 10.87
C LYS A 21 1.88 4.08 9.65
N VAL A 22 1.29 4.29 8.48
CA VAL A 22 1.99 4.22 7.20
C VAL A 22 1.54 5.38 6.31
N SER A 23 2.46 5.86 5.49
CA SER A 23 2.20 6.76 4.38
C SER A 23 2.17 5.96 3.09
N PHE A 24 1.36 6.38 2.13
CA PHE A 24 1.27 5.76 0.81
C PHE A 24 0.70 6.75 -0.19
N ASP A 25 1.03 6.54 -1.47
CA ASP A 25 0.42 7.24 -2.58
C ASP A 25 -0.74 6.42 -3.16
N MET A 26 -1.67 7.09 -3.85
CA MET A 26 -2.79 6.44 -4.53
C MET A 26 -2.69 6.62 -6.04
N GLU A 27 -2.76 5.51 -6.77
CA GLU A 27 -2.78 5.50 -8.24
C GLU A 27 -4.08 4.85 -8.76
N PRO A 28 -4.72 5.41 -9.80
CA PRO A 28 -5.89 4.79 -10.41
C PRO A 28 -5.54 3.44 -11.05
N ASP A 29 -6.22 2.38 -10.63
CA ASP A 29 -6.06 1.05 -11.22
C ASP A 29 -6.70 0.99 -12.62
N ARG A 30 -5.91 0.58 -13.61
CA ARG A 30 -6.34 0.40 -15.01
C ARG A 30 -7.44 -0.64 -15.18
N THR A 31 -7.66 -1.51 -14.19
CA THR A 31 -8.68 -2.56 -14.20
C THR A 31 -10.02 -2.13 -13.60
N GLY A 32 -10.16 -0.87 -13.15
CA GLY A 32 -11.42 -0.33 -12.65
C GLY A 32 -11.78 -0.76 -11.22
N LYS A 33 -10.87 -1.42 -10.49
CA LYS A 33 -11.09 -1.90 -9.11
C LYS A 33 -10.96 -0.81 -8.04
N GLY A 34 -10.78 0.45 -8.44
CA GLY A 34 -10.57 1.59 -7.56
C GLY A 34 -9.08 1.93 -7.37
N PRO A 35 -8.78 3.01 -6.63
CA PRO A 35 -7.40 3.47 -6.42
C PRO A 35 -6.59 2.44 -5.63
N LYS A 36 -5.36 2.21 -6.09
CA LYS A 36 -4.39 1.28 -5.50
C LYS A 36 -3.35 2.06 -4.70
N ALA A 37 -3.03 1.56 -3.50
CA ALA A 37 -1.94 2.09 -2.70
C ALA A 37 -0.58 1.65 -3.29
N ILE A 38 0.32 2.61 -3.47
CA ILE A 38 1.71 2.43 -3.92
C ILE A 38 2.66 3.21 -3.00
N ASN A 39 3.97 3.00 -3.13
CA ASN A 39 5.01 3.72 -2.38
C ASN A 39 4.74 3.75 -0.87
N ILE A 40 4.54 2.57 -0.27
CA ILE A 40 4.24 2.48 1.15
C ILE A 40 5.51 2.79 1.95
N GLU A 41 5.38 3.67 2.94
CA GLU A 41 6.43 4.05 3.87
C GLU A 41 5.95 3.95 5.31
N LEU A 42 6.84 3.54 6.21
CA LEU A 42 6.57 3.53 7.65
C LEU A 42 6.79 4.93 8.21
N VAL A 43 5.87 5.40 9.06
CA VAL A 43 5.90 6.74 9.68
C VAL A 43 6.14 6.63 11.19
#